data_AF-A0A2D6NHJ0-F1
#
_entry.id   AF-A0A2D6NHJ0-F1
#
_cell.length_a   1.000
_cell.length_b   1.000
_cell.length_c   1.000
_cell.angle_alpha   90.00
_cell.angle_beta   90.00
_cell.angle_gamma   90.00
#
_symmetry.space_group_name_H-M   'P 1'
#
loop_
_entity.id
_entity.type
_entity.pdbx_description
1 polymer ?
#
loop_
_entity_poly.entity_id
_entity_poly.type
_entity_poly.pdbx_seq_one_letter_code
_entity_poly.pdbx_strand_id
1 'polypeptide(L)' 'MSVKRPKIKGKKKHKNKPTSKKASKYKIEDGKLVKARSCPRCGPGIFLAVSNGRSYCGRCHLTEFDKKEVDAKLEK' A
#
# COMPACT_ATOMS: atom_id res chain seq x y z
N MET A 1 -22.38 -33.82 39.72
CA MET A 1 -22.18 -32.55 38.98
C MET A 1 -21.12 -32.78 37.90
N SER A 2 -21.54 -33.01 36.66
CA SER A 2 -20.60 -33.37 35.57
C SER A 2 -19.90 -32.12 35.03
N VAL A 3 -18.63 -31.95 35.38
CA VAL A 3 -17.81 -30.83 34.90
C VAL A 3 -17.46 -31.06 33.42
N LYS A 4 -18.17 -30.39 32.51
CA LYS A 4 -17.84 -30.39 31.08
C LYS A 4 -16.51 -29.64 30.89
N ARG A 5 -15.42 -30.36 30.58
CA ARG A 5 -14.12 -29.76 30.21
C ARG A 5 -14.28 -28.91 28.93
N PRO A 6 -13.75 -27.66 28.89
CA PRO A 6 -13.82 -26.84 27.69
C PRO A 6 -12.91 -27.40 26.58
N LYS A 7 -13.45 -27.49 25.36
CA LYS A 7 -12.70 -27.97 24.19
C LYS A 7 -11.59 -26.97 23.83
N ILE A 8 -10.34 -27.43 23.83
CA ILE A 8 -9.16 -26.65 23.44
C ILE A 8 -9.33 -26.28 21.96
N LYS A 9 -9.54 -24.98 21.67
CA LYS A 9 -9.64 -24.49 20.29
C LYS A 9 -8.27 -24.68 19.61
N GLY A 10 -8.23 -25.53 18.59
CA GLY A 10 -7.02 -25.85 17.84
C GLY A 10 -6.36 -24.61 17.21
N LYS A 11 -5.05 -24.73 16.93
CA LYS A 11 -4.26 -23.66 16.30
C LYS A 11 -4.86 -23.28 14.94
N LYS A 12 -5.10 -21.99 14.71
CA LYS A 12 -5.64 -21.49 13.43
C LYS A 12 -4.68 -21.86 12.29
N LYS A 13 -5.23 -22.32 11.16
CA LYS A 13 -4.45 -22.64 9.96
C LYS A 13 -3.68 -21.40 9.49
N HIS A 14 -2.39 -21.56 9.20
CA HIS A 14 -1.57 -20.50 8.61
C HIS A 14 -2.09 -20.18 7.21
N LYS A 15 -2.30 -18.90 6.93
CA LYS A 15 -2.64 -18.40 5.59
C LYS A 15 -1.43 -17.65 5.04
N ASN A 16 -0.95 -18.04 3.87
CA ASN A 16 0.18 -17.37 3.22
C ASN A 16 -0.25 -15.96 2.78
N LYS A 17 0.59 -14.97 3.09
CA LYS A 17 0.40 -13.60 2.62
C LYS A 17 0.92 -13.47 1.20
N PRO A 18 0.24 -12.71 0.32
CA PRO A 18 0.71 -12.51 -1.05
C PRO A 18 2.05 -11.76 -1.06
N THR A 19 2.94 -12.17 -1.97
CA THR A 19 4.24 -11.55 -2.17
C THR A 19 4.11 -10.11 -2.66
N SER A 20 5.05 -9.24 -2.26
CA SER A 20 5.03 -7.83 -2.63
C SER A 20 5.22 -7.62 -4.14
N LYS A 21 4.28 -6.94 -4.80
CA LYS A 21 4.33 -6.57 -6.23
C LYS A 21 5.21 -5.33 -6.48
N LYS A 22 6.47 -5.36 -6.05
CA LYS A 22 7.41 -4.23 -6.23
C LYS A 22 7.82 -4.02 -7.68
N ALA A 23 7.91 -5.11 -8.46
CA ALA A 23 8.32 -5.08 -9.87
C ALA A 23 7.40 -4.22 -10.75
N SER A 24 6.10 -4.19 -10.48
CA SER A 24 5.10 -3.44 -11.24
C SER A 24 5.29 -1.91 -11.21
N LYS A 25 6.18 -1.39 -10.36
CA LYS A 25 6.45 0.04 -10.20
C LYS A 25 7.59 0.55 -11.09
N TYR A 26 8.22 -0.33 -11.84
CA TYR A 26 9.25 -0.02 -12.82
C TYR A 26 8.66 -0.21 -14.22
N LYS A 27 8.78 0.82 -15.06
CA LYS A 27 8.37 0.77 -16.47
C LYS A 27 9.60 0.99 -17.34
N ILE A 28 9.64 0.34 -18.51
CA ILE A 28 10.68 0.53 -19.52
C ILE A 28 10.02 1.31 -20.65
N GLU A 29 10.45 2.54 -20.85
CA GLU A 29 10.03 3.37 -21.99
C GLU A 29 11.30 3.72 -22.77
N ASP A 30 11.35 3.29 -24.03
CA ASP A 30 12.42 3.60 -25.01
C ASP A 30 13.85 3.40 -24.50
N GLY A 31 14.09 2.25 -23.85
CA GLY A 31 15.41 1.86 -23.33
C GLY A 31 15.81 2.56 -22.02
N LYS A 32 14.96 3.41 -21.45
CA LYS A 32 15.17 4.07 -20.15
C LYS A 32 14.27 3.48 -19.07
N LEU A 33 14.86 3.19 -17.91
CA LEU A 33 14.15 2.62 -16.76
C LEU A 33 13.46 3.74 -15.97
N VAL A 34 12.17 3.93 -16.20
CA VAL A 34 11.34 4.93 -15.52
C VAL A 34 10.84 4.36 -14.18
N LYS A 35 11.19 5.05 -13.09
CA LYS A 35 10.78 4.68 -11.72
C LYS A 35 9.55 5.48 -11.31
N ALA A 36 8.59 4.83 -10.66
CA ALA A 36 7.45 5.53 -10.04
C ALA A 36 7.90 6.50 -8.92
N ARG A 37 7.05 7.47 -8.57
CA ARG A 37 7.32 8.53 -7.58
C ARG A 37 7.80 7.94 -6.23
N SER A 38 8.99 8.33 -5.81
CA SER A 38 9.59 7.95 -4.52
C SER A 38 9.33 9.01 -3.45
N CYS A 39 9.27 8.58 -2.19
CA CYS A 39 9.10 9.52 -1.08
C CYS A 39 10.38 10.34 -0.83
N PRO A 40 10.30 11.69 -0.76
CA PRO A 40 11.47 12.53 -0.49
C PRO A 40 12.05 12.35 0.92
N ARG A 41 11.21 11.94 1.89
CA ARG A 41 11.63 11.73 3.29
C ARG A 41 12.28 10.38 3.55
N CYS A 42 11.92 9.35 2.77
CA CYS A 42 12.40 7.99 3.02
C CYS A 42 13.44 7.49 2.01
N GLY A 43 13.67 8.23 0.93
CA GLY A 43 14.70 7.91 -0.04
C GLY A 43 14.30 6.88 -1.11
N PRO A 44 15.27 6.53 -1.98
CA PRO A 44 15.04 5.67 -3.13
C PRO A 44 14.68 4.24 -2.69
N GLY A 45 13.58 3.72 -3.24
CA GLY A 45 13.08 2.36 -2.95
C GLY A 45 11.75 2.31 -2.18
N ILE A 46 11.29 3.45 -1.64
CA ILE A 46 9.95 3.58 -1.04
C ILE A 46 9.07 4.37 -2.00
N PHE A 47 8.32 3.59 -2.76
CA PHE A 47 7.35 4.13 -3.71
C PHE A 47 6.08 4.58 -2.99
N LEU A 48 5.58 5.75 -3.39
CA LEU A 48 4.27 6.21 -2.95
C LEU A 48 3.18 5.31 -3.55
N ALA A 49 2.14 5.03 -2.77
CA ALA A 49 0.94 4.35 -3.23
C ALA A 49 0.01 5.40 -3.83
N VAL A 50 -0.21 5.34 -5.14
CA VAL A 50 -1.14 6.23 -5.83
C VAL A 50 -2.54 5.61 -5.78
N SER A 51 -3.49 6.38 -5.29
CA SER A 51 -4.93 6.08 -5.30
C SER A 51 -5.68 7.32 -5.77
N ASN A 52 -6.97 7.19 -6.10
CA ASN A 52 -7.80 8.30 -6.58
C ASN A 52 -7.74 9.47 -5.57
N GLY A 53 -6.97 10.50 -5.94
CA GLY A 53 -6.85 11.78 -5.23
C GLY A 53 -5.79 11.85 -4.15
N ARG A 54 -5.00 10.78 -3.92
CA ARG A 54 -3.92 10.82 -2.93
C ARG A 54 -2.77 9.88 -3.25
N SER A 55 -1.58 10.34 -2.94
CA SER A 55 -0.36 9.54 -2.89
C SER A 55 0.07 9.35 -1.43
N TYR A 56 0.40 8.11 -1.05
CA TYR A 56 0.67 7.76 0.34
C TYR A 56 2.00 7.02 0.53
N CYS A 57 2.79 7.48 1.49
CA CYS A 57 4.02 6.86 1.96
C CYS A 57 3.72 5.86 3.08
N GLY A 58 3.87 4.56 2.80
CA GLY A 58 3.64 3.52 3.81
C GLY A 58 4.65 3.47 4.97
N ARG A 59 5.80 4.17 4.87
CA ARG A 59 6.84 4.19 5.91
C ARG A 59 6.83 5.43 6.80
N CYS A 60 6.49 6.58 6.21
CA CYS A 60 6.52 7.89 6.87
C CYS A 60 5.14 8.53 7.03
N HIS A 61 4.09 7.84 6.57
CA HIS A 61 2.71 8.30 6.60
C HIS A 61 2.46 9.64 5.88
N LEU A 62 3.39 10.09 5.03
CA LEU A 62 3.19 11.26 4.17
C LEU A 62 2.04 10.98 3.19
N THR A 63 1.01 11.82 3.23
CA THR A 63 -0.08 11.87 2.27
C THR A 63 0.02 13.17 1.47
N GLU A 64 0.19 13.07 0.16
CA GLU A 64 0.04 14.22 -0.74
C GLU A 64 -1.27 14.04 -1.50
N PHE A 65 -2.12 15.07 -1.51
CA PHE A 65 -3.38 15.06 -2.24
C PHE A 65 -3.16 15.73 -3.60
N ASP A 66 -3.52 15.04 -4.67
CA ASP A 66 -3.44 15.60 -6.02
C ASP A 66 -4.61 16.57 -6.19
N LYS A 67 -4.29 17.87 -6.30
CA LYS A 67 -5.27 18.98 -6.34
C LYS A 67 -6.35 18.80 -7.42
N LYS A 68 -6.00 18.17 -8.53
CA LYS A 68 -6.88 17.89 -9.68
C LYS A 68 -8.21 17.20 -9.30
N GLU A 69 -8.24 16.42 -8.22
CA GLU A 69 -9.46 15.75 -7.75
C GLU A 69 -10.19 16.51 -6.63
N VAL A 70 -9.52 17.47 -5.99
CA VAL A 70 -10.10 18.32 -4.94
C VAL A 70 -10.93 19.43 -5.57
N ASP A 71 -10.45 20.04 -6.65
CA ASP A 71 -11.16 21.10 -7.36
C ASP A 71 -12.47 20.58 -8.02
N ALA A 72 -12.47 19.35 -8.56
CA ALA A 72 -13.66 18.72 -9.15
C ALA A 72 -14.78 18.35 -8.15
N LYS A 73 -14.50 18.39 -6.83
CA LYS A 73 -15.47 18.11 -5.76
C LYS A 73 -16.03 19.37 -5.11
N LEU A 74 -15.41 20.53 -5.30
CA LEU A 74 -15.83 21.81 -4.73
C LEU A 74 -16.82 22.57 -5.63
N GLU A 75 -16.89 22.21 -6.91
CA GLU A 75 -17.83 22.80 -7.89
C GLU A 75 -19.15 22.03 -8.07
N LYS A 76 -19.46 21.09 -7.16
CA LYS A 76 -20.73 20.33 -7.13
C LYS A 76 -21.50 20.55 -5.84
#